data_AF-A0A844NV60-F1
#
_entry.id   AF-A0A844NV60-F1
#
_cell.length_a   1.000
_cell.length_b   1.000
_cell.length_c   1.000
_cell.angle_alpha   90.00
_cell.angle_beta   90.00
_cell.angle_gamma   90.00
#
_symmetry.space_group_name_H-M   'P 1'
#
loop_
_entity.id
_entity.type
_entity.pdbx_description
1 polymer ?
#
loop_
_entity_poly.entity_id
_entity_poly.type
_entity_poly.pdbx_seq_one_letter_code
_entity_poly.pdbx_strand_id
1 'polypeptide(L)'
;MIDPADKQTQALPLEQPKRGRGRPATGKALSDAERARRYRANKKKRDDQPSRKDNEDGKEALYRRTVIQQAEQIRALEQQLVQQREEYNDLVHKLMTERDQLKRDLAAKPRRHRDQPAAELPESAYEDEPEAKTWTLQGRSGSGKWQNLAAGLDRKEASRQLDRVIDNKILGATKGRQYRIVEE
;
A
#
# COMPACT_ATOMS: atom_id res chain seq x y z
N MET A 1 54.66 64.04 -70.08
CA MET A 1 55.44 64.19 -68.83
C MET A 1 54.41 64.36 -67.73
N ILE A 2 54.29 63.41 -66.80
CA ILE A 2 53.26 63.43 -65.75
C ILE A 2 53.69 64.44 -64.69
N ASP A 3 52.80 65.36 -64.30
CA ASP A 3 53.07 66.42 -63.33
C ASP A 3 53.16 65.83 -61.91
N PRO A 4 54.30 65.94 -61.20
CA PRO A 4 54.46 65.38 -59.86
C PRO A 4 53.64 66.09 -58.78
N ALA A 5 53.00 67.24 -59.06
CA ALA A 5 52.14 67.95 -58.12
C ALA A 5 50.65 67.57 -58.23
N ASP A 6 50.27 66.77 -59.24
CA ASP A 6 48.89 66.33 -59.42
C ASP A 6 48.51 65.22 -58.41
N LYS A 7 47.76 65.62 -57.39
CA LYS A 7 47.30 64.71 -56.32
C LYS A 7 46.26 63.70 -56.79
N GLN A 8 45.67 63.86 -57.99
CA GLN A 8 44.70 62.91 -58.53
C GLN A 8 45.36 61.69 -59.18
N THR A 9 46.65 61.73 -59.50
CA THR A 9 47.40 60.64 -60.13
C THR A 9 48.37 59.93 -59.18
N GLN A 10 48.18 60.03 -57.86
CA GLN A 10 48.91 59.18 -56.91
C GLN A 10 48.32 57.76 -56.86
N ALA A 11 49.18 56.75 -57.03
CA ALA A 11 48.80 55.35 -56.90
C ALA A 11 48.38 55.05 -55.45
N LEU A 12 47.18 54.51 -55.27
CA LEU A 12 46.66 54.07 -53.96
C LEU A 12 47.58 52.99 -53.35
N PRO A 13 47.95 53.10 -52.05
CA PRO A 13 48.82 52.12 -51.40
C PRO A 13 48.11 50.78 -51.21
N LEU A 14 48.38 49.84 -52.10
CA LEU A 14 47.88 48.46 -52.07
C LEU A 14 48.82 47.55 -51.27
N GLU A 15 49.01 47.83 -49.98
CA GLU A 15 49.64 46.88 -49.05
C GLU A 15 48.65 46.48 -47.95
N GLN A 16 47.73 45.58 -48.30
CA GLN A 16 47.20 44.65 -47.30
C GLN A 16 47.21 43.23 -47.88
N PRO A 17 47.87 42.26 -47.23
CA PRO A 17 47.78 40.87 -47.67
C PRO A 17 46.33 40.42 -47.55
N LYS A 18 45.71 40.09 -48.70
CA LYS A 18 44.34 39.59 -48.77
C LYS A 18 44.21 38.38 -47.85
N ARG A 19 43.51 38.56 -46.71
CA ARG A 19 43.19 37.48 -45.78
C ARG A 19 42.46 36.39 -46.55
N GLY A 20 43.05 35.18 -46.62
CA GLY A 20 42.41 34.03 -47.23
C GLY A 20 41.02 33.82 -46.62
N ARG A 21 39.98 33.79 -47.46
CA ARG A 21 38.60 33.63 -47.00
C ARG A 21 38.46 32.28 -46.27
N GLY A 22 37.78 32.27 -45.13
CA GLY A 22 37.35 31.05 -44.44
C GLY A 22 38.24 30.54 -43.28
N ARG A 23 39.37 31.18 -42.98
CA ARG A 23 40.14 30.83 -41.76
C ARG A 23 39.78 31.77 -40.61
N PRO A 24 39.28 31.25 -39.47
CA PRO A 24 38.96 32.08 -38.32
C PRO A 24 40.23 32.80 -37.83
N ALA A 25 40.08 34.06 -37.43
CA ALA A 25 41.20 34.95 -37.07
C ALA A 25 42.00 34.45 -35.85
N THR A 26 41.40 33.63 -35.00
CA THR A 26 42.08 32.93 -33.92
C THR A 26 42.75 31.69 -34.49
N GLY A 27 44.07 31.57 -34.41
CA GLY A 27 44.89 30.43 -34.89
C GLY A 27 44.60 29.06 -34.25
N LYS A 28 43.37 28.85 -33.76
CA LYS A 28 42.83 27.62 -33.16
C LYS A 28 42.12 26.72 -34.20
N ALA A 29 42.17 27.06 -35.48
CA ALA A 29 41.61 26.21 -36.52
C ALA A 29 42.45 24.94 -36.67
N LEU A 30 41.83 23.78 -36.40
CA LEU A 30 42.42 22.49 -36.70
C LEU A 30 42.71 22.39 -38.20
N SER A 31 43.89 21.91 -38.53
CA SER A 31 44.22 21.54 -39.91
C SER A 31 43.27 20.45 -40.40
N ASP A 32 43.03 20.38 -41.71
CA ASP A 32 42.20 19.32 -42.31
C ASP A 32 42.71 17.93 -41.95
N ALA A 33 44.03 17.76 -41.83
CA ALA A 33 44.66 16.53 -41.36
C ALA A 33 44.32 16.20 -39.89
N GLU A 34 44.31 17.19 -39.00
CA GLU A 34 43.92 17.00 -37.60
C GLU A 34 42.43 16.73 -37.46
N ARG A 35 41.60 17.38 -38.27
CA ARG A 35 40.16 17.14 -38.34
C ARG A 35 39.88 15.69 -38.75
N ALA A 36 40.58 15.18 -39.77
CA ALA A 36 40.47 13.80 -40.21
C ALA A 36 40.95 12.81 -39.14
N ARG A 37 42.06 13.10 -38.44
CA ARG A 37 42.55 12.26 -37.32
C ARG A 37 41.53 12.21 -36.17
N ARG A 38 40.98 13.36 -35.77
CA ARG A 38 39.92 13.44 -34.75
C ARG A 38 38.66 12.69 -35.18
N TYR A 39 38.24 12.82 -36.42
CA TYR A 39 37.07 12.12 -36.94
C TYR A 39 37.27 10.60 -36.89
N ARG A 40 38.41 10.09 -37.36
CA ARG A 40 38.75 8.66 -37.28
C ARG A 40 38.81 8.15 -35.84
N ALA A 41 39.44 8.90 -34.94
CA ALA A 41 39.54 8.55 -33.52
C ALA A 41 38.17 8.51 -32.84
N ASN A 42 37.29 9.48 -33.12
CA ASN A 42 35.94 9.53 -32.57
C ASN A 42 35.04 8.44 -33.15
N LYS A 43 35.20 8.11 -34.44
CA LYS A 43 34.47 7.01 -35.07
C LYS A 43 34.84 5.67 -34.43
N LYS A 44 36.13 5.38 -34.27
CA LYS A 44 36.61 4.17 -33.57
C LYS A 44 36.03 4.07 -32.15
N LYS A 45 36.08 5.16 -31.39
CA LYS A 45 35.49 5.20 -30.03
C LYS A 45 33.98 5.01 -29.99
N ARG A 46 33.25 5.33 -31.07
CA ARG A 46 31.81 5.11 -31.17
C ARG A 46 31.49 3.66 -31.51
N ASP A 47 32.28 3.06 -32.40
CA ASP A 47 32.12 1.66 -32.80
C ASP A 47 32.53 0.69 -31.66
N ASP A 48 33.49 1.08 -30.82
CA ASP A 48 33.93 0.32 -29.63
C ASP A 48 33.00 0.47 -28.40
N GLN A 49 31.93 1.29 -28.46
CA GLN A 49 30.98 1.39 -27.35
C GLN A 49 30.02 0.19 -27.38
N PRO A 50 29.91 -0.59 -26.28
CA PRO A 50 28.94 -1.67 -26.22
C PRO A 50 27.53 -1.10 -26.42
N SER A 51 26.77 -1.74 -27.32
CA SER A 51 25.38 -1.39 -27.56
C SER A 51 24.62 -1.43 -26.24
N ARG A 52 23.90 -0.35 -25.92
CA ARG A 52 23.12 -0.21 -24.68
C ARG A 52 22.00 -1.26 -24.53
N LYS A 53 21.81 -2.12 -25.54
CA LYS A 53 20.74 -3.09 -25.69
C LYS A 53 20.89 -4.33 -24.79
N ASP A 54 22.11 -4.64 -24.33
CA ASP A 54 22.37 -5.85 -23.54
C ASP A 54 21.85 -5.79 -22.08
N ASN A 55 21.30 -4.65 -21.65
CA ASN A 55 20.70 -4.47 -20.31
C ASN A 55 19.19 -4.80 -20.24
N GLU A 56 18.54 -5.07 -21.37
CA GLU A 56 17.11 -5.42 -21.41
C GLU A 56 16.87 -6.87 -20.95
N ASP A 57 17.78 -7.79 -21.29
CA ASP A 57 17.66 -9.23 -20.97
C ASP A 57 17.63 -9.50 -19.46
N GLY A 58 18.45 -8.79 -18.68
CA GLY A 58 18.49 -8.93 -17.22
C GLY A 58 17.21 -8.43 -16.55
N LYS A 59 16.63 -7.33 -17.06
CA LYS A 59 15.37 -6.77 -16.54
C LYS A 59 14.18 -7.67 -16.87
N GLU A 60 14.18 -8.27 -18.05
CA GLU A 60 13.12 -9.17 -18.46
C GLU A 60 13.14 -10.48 -17.66
N ALA A 61 14.32 -11.02 -17.37
CA ALA A 61 14.45 -12.19 -16.49
C ALA A 61 13.95 -11.91 -15.06
N LEU A 62 14.28 -10.73 -14.52
CA LEU A 62 13.77 -10.27 -13.22
C LEU A 62 12.24 -10.12 -13.25
N TYR A 63 11.68 -9.50 -14.27
CA TYR A 63 10.24 -9.33 -14.42
C TYR A 63 9.51 -10.67 -14.47
N ARG A 64 9.98 -11.61 -15.32
CA ARG A 64 9.43 -12.97 -15.40
C ARG A 64 9.45 -13.68 -14.06
N ARG A 65 10.55 -13.59 -13.31
CA ARG A 65 10.66 -14.16 -11.97
C ARG A 65 9.63 -13.56 -11.01
N THR A 66 9.46 -12.23 -11.00
CA THR A 66 8.48 -11.57 -10.13
C THR A 66 7.05 -11.97 -10.46
N VAL A 67 6.72 -12.08 -11.75
CA VAL A 67 5.38 -12.49 -12.19
C VAL A 67 5.07 -13.93 -11.77
N ILE A 68 6.05 -14.84 -11.89
CA ILE A 68 5.88 -16.24 -11.45
C ILE A 68 5.64 -16.30 -9.94
N GLN A 69 6.47 -15.61 -9.15
CA GLN A 69 6.33 -15.57 -7.70
C GLN A 69 4.97 -15.01 -7.26
N GLN A 70 4.51 -13.93 -7.91
CA GLN A 70 3.19 -13.37 -7.64
C GLN A 70 2.06 -14.34 -8.02
N ALA A 71 2.18 -15.03 -9.17
CA ALA A 71 1.19 -16.02 -9.59
C ALA A 71 1.13 -17.23 -8.65
N GLU A 72 2.26 -17.64 -8.05
CA GLU A 72 2.30 -18.68 -7.03
C GLU A 72 1.66 -18.22 -5.72
N GLN A 73 1.92 -16.98 -5.29
CA GLN A 73 1.29 -16.39 -4.11
C GLN A 73 -0.23 -16.28 -4.28
N ILE A 74 -0.70 -15.81 -5.44
CA ILE A 74 -2.13 -15.74 -5.76
C ILE A 74 -2.76 -17.13 -5.68
N ARG A 75 -2.14 -18.14 -6.30
CA ARG A 75 -2.64 -19.51 -6.24
C ARG A 75 -2.71 -20.07 -4.82
N ALA A 76 -1.72 -19.80 -3.98
CA ALA A 76 -1.71 -20.24 -2.59
C ALA A 76 -2.84 -19.57 -1.79
N LEU A 77 -3.06 -18.26 -1.98
CA LEU A 77 -4.17 -17.53 -1.34
C LEU A 77 -5.53 -18.02 -1.82
N GLU A 78 -5.69 -18.28 -3.12
CA GLU A 78 -6.92 -18.85 -3.69
C GLU A 78 -7.22 -20.22 -3.07
N GLN A 79 -6.22 -21.09 -2.90
CA GLN A 79 -6.37 -22.38 -2.23
C GLN A 79 -6.82 -22.23 -0.77
N GLN A 80 -6.24 -21.29 -0.03
CA GLN A 80 -6.66 -21.00 1.35
C GLN A 80 -8.11 -20.53 1.42
N LEU A 81 -8.54 -19.67 0.50
CA LEU A 81 -9.94 -19.23 0.43
C LEU A 81 -10.90 -20.37 0.11
N VAL A 82 -10.52 -21.28 -0.78
CA VAL A 82 -11.32 -22.47 -1.09
C VAL A 82 -11.45 -23.36 0.14
N GLN A 83 -10.35 -23.65 0.83
CA GLN A 83 -10.36 -24.46 2.06
C GLN A 83 -11.25 -23.83 3.14
N GLN A 84 -11.09 -22.53 3.41
CA GLN A 84 -11.94 -21.82 4.36
C GLN A 84 -13.42 -21.90 3.96
N ARG A 85 -13.73 -21.74 2.67
CA ARG A 85 -15.10 -21.83 2.18
C ARG A 85 -15.69 -23.23 2.38
N GLU A 86 -14.90 -24.29 2.18
CA GLU A 86 -15.32 -25.67 2.44
C GLU A 86 -15.59 -25.89 3.93
N GLU A 87 -14.68 -25.45 4.81
CA GLU A 87 -14.87 -25.51 6.26
C GLU A 87 -16.15 -24.79 6.72
N TYR A 88 -16.41 -23.60 6.17
CA TYR A 88 -17.64 -22.86 6.44
C TYR A 88 -18.88 -23.61 5.94
N ASN A 89 -18.84 -24.19 4.74
CA ASN A 89 -19.96 -24.96 4.22
C ASN A 89 -20.25 -26.20 5.09
N ASP A 90 -19.22 -26.90 5.53
CA ASP A 90 -19.35 -28.05 6.43
C ASP A 90 -19.95 -27.63 7.79
N LEU A 91 -19.52 -26.50 8.34
CA LEU A 91 -20.09 -25.95 9.56
C LEU A 91 -21.56 -25.58 9.37
N VAL A 92 -21.91 -24.93 8.26
CA VAL A 92 -23.31 -24.60 7.94
C VAL A 92 -24.15 -25.86 7.82
N HIS A 93 -23.67 -26.90 7.14
CA HIS A 93 -24.36 -28.18 7.06
C HIS A 93 -24.59 -28.81 8.43
N LYS A 94 -23.57 -28.83 9.31
CA LYS A 94 -23.71 -29.32 10.69
C LYS A 94 -24.78 -28.54 11.46
N LEU A 95 -24.70 -27.21 11.46
CA LEU A 95 -25.68 -26.36 12.14
C LEU A 95 -27.09 -26.53 11.59
N MET A 96 -27.25 -26.75 10.28
CA MET A 96 -28.55 -27.05 9.68
C MET A 96 -29.10 -28.37 10.20
N THR A 97 -28.28 -29.43 10.27
CA THR A 97 -28.70 -30.72 10.80
C THR A 97 -29.06 -30.66 12.28
N GLU A 98 -28.29 -29.94 13.09
CA GLU A 98 -28.57 -29.72 14.51
C GLU A 98 -29.87 -28.94 14.70
N ARG A 99 -30.07 -27.86 13.94
CA ARG A 99 -31.33 -27.10 13.94
C ARG A 99 -32.52 -27.99 13.61
N ASP A 100 -32.40 -28.85 12.60
CA ASP A 100 -33.49 -29.73 12.18
C ASP A 100 -33.75 -30.84 13.21
N GLN A 101 -32.70 -31.33 13.88
CA GLN A 101 -32.84 -32.23 15.01
C GLN A 101 -33.58 -31.56 16.19
N LEU A 102 -33.17 -30.35 16.59
CA LEU A 102 -33.81 -29.60 17.66
C LEU A 102 -35.29 -29.31 17.36
N LYS A 103 -35.64 -29.03 16.09
CA LYS A 103 -37.03 -28.87 15.67
C LYS A 103 -37.83 -30.15 15.86
N ARG A 104 -37.27 -31.31 15.51
CA ARG A 104 -37.92 -32.62 15.74
C ARG A 104 -38.09 -32.89 17.22
N ASP A 105 -37.06 -32.67 18.02
CA ASP A 105 -37.10 -32.88 19.47
C ASP A 105 -38.14 -31.97 20.14
N LEU A 106 -38.23 -30.71 19.70
CA LEU A 106 -39.23 -29.77 20.19
C LEU A 106 -40.66 -30.15 19.76
N ALA A 107 -40.84 -30.69 18.56
CA ALA A 107 -42.13 -31.22 18.10
C ALA A 107 -42.51 -32.54 18.81
N ALA A 108 -41.53 -33.35 19.19
CA ALA A 108 -41.72 -34.59 19.94
C ALA A 108 -41.99 -34.36 21.44
N LYS A 109 -41.64 -33.18 21.98
CA LYS A 109 -42.00 -32.82 23.35
C LYS A 109 -43.53 -32.80 23.49
N PRO A 110 -44.10 -33.57 24.44
CA PRO A 110 -45.54 -33.56 24.64
C PRO A 110 -45.98 -32.14 25.02
N ARG A 111 -47.01 -31.62 24.34
CA ARG A 111 -47.68 -30.39 24.76
C ARG A 111 -48.21 -30.63 26.17
N ARG A 112 -47.68 -29.91 27.17
CA ARG A 112 -48.30 -29.88 28.51
C ARG A 112 -49.77 -29.49 28.31
N HIS A 113 -50.68 -30.32 28.79
CA HIS A 113 -52.09 -29.93 28.86
C HIS A 113 -52.16 -28.64 29.68
N ARG A 114 -52.95 -27.67 29.21
CA ARG A 114 -53.14 -26.34 29.80
C ARG A 114 -53.54 -26.37 31.28
N ASP A 115 -53.98 -27.53 31.77
CA ASP A 115 -54.53 -27.74 33.11
C ASP A 115 -53.60 -28.52 34.06
N GLN A 116 -52.33 -28.77 33.68
CA GLN A 116 -51.35 -29.26 34.66
C GLN A 116 -50.89 -28.07 35.52
N PRO A 117 -51.03 -28.12 36.87
CA PRO A 117 -50.44 -27.10 37.72
C PRO A 117 -48.95 -27.05 37.41
N ALA A 118 -48.43 -25.83 37.19
CA ALA A 118 -47.01 -25.62 37.03
C ALA A 118 -46.32 -26.33 38.20
N ALA A 119 -45.55 -27.38 37.91
CA ALA A 119 -44.73 -28.02 38.91
C ALA A 119 -43.91 -26.90 39.56
N GLU A 120 -44.22 -26.59 40.81
CA GLU A 120 -43.47 -25.63 41.59
C GLU A 120 -42.03 -26.14 41.57
N LEU A 121 -41.18 -25.43 40.85
CA LEU A 121 -39.75 -25.66 40.93
C LEU A 121 -39.39 -25.52 42.41
N PRO A 122 -38.67 -26.49 43.00
CA PRO A 122 -38.27 -26.37 44.39
C PRO A 122 -37.55 -25.03 44.56
N GLU A 123 -37.80 -24.33 45.65
CA GLU A 123 -37.23 -23.00 45.93
C GLU A 123 -35.69 -23.01 45.88
N SER A 124 -35.08 -24.19 45.99
CA SER A 124 -33.65 -24.46 45.79
C SER A 124 -33.17 -24.44 44.33
N ALA A 125 -34.06 -24.35 43.34
CA ALA A 125 -33.72 -24.18 41.92
C ALA A 125 -33.41 -22.71 41.58
N TYR A 126 -33.73 -21.78 42.50
CA TYR A 126 -33.10 -20.48 42.55
C TYR A 126 -31.81 -20.64 43.37
N GLU A 127 -30.81 -21.28 42.78
CA GLU A 127 -29.45 -21.04 43.25
C GLU A 127 -29.20 -19.54 43.11
N ASP A 128 -28.69 -18.89 44.17
CA ASP A 128 -28.26 -17.50 44.13
C ASP A 128 -27.40 -17.31 42.87
N GLU A 129 -27.98 -16.62 41.87
CA GLU A 129 -27.30 -16.29 40.62
C GLU A 129 -25.93 -15.71 41.00
N PRO A 130 -24.81 -16.32 40.58
CA PRO A 130 -23.50 -15.77 40.92
C PRO A 130 -23.49 -14.35 40.37
N GLU A 131 -23.31 -13.37 41.26
CA GLU A 131 -23.35 -11.93 40.98
C GLU A 131 -22.93 -11.67 39.54
N ALA A 132 -23.90 -11.31 38.70
CA ALA A 132 -23.71 -11.30 37.25
C ALA A 132 -22.44 -10.50 36.92
N LYS A 133 -21.43 -11.17 36.36
CA LYS A 133 -20.10 -10.60 36.08
C LYS A 133 -20.24 -9.25 35.40
N THR A 134 -19.89 -8.19 36.11
CA THR A 134 -19.99 -6.83 35.60
C THR A 134 -18.73 -6.45 34.83
N TRP A 135 -18.90 -5.59 33.85
CA TRP A 135 -17.83 -5.09 33.00
C TRP A 135 -17.71 -3.57 33.15
N THR A 136 -16.47 -3.09 33.14
CA THR A 136 -16.11 -1.67 33.18
C THR A 136 -15.52 -1.21 31.87
N LEU A 137 -16.00 -0.09 31.35
CA LEU A 137 -15.39 0.62 30.25
C LEU A 137 -14.36 1.61 30.81
N GLN A 138 -13.10 1.44 30.43
CA GLN A 138 -12.00 2.32 30.82
C GLN A 138 -11.45 3.10 29.63
N GLY A 139 -11.05 4.34 29.87
CA GLY A 139 -10.37 5.20 28.91
C GLY A 139 -9.08 5.80 29.49
N ARG A 140 -8.12 6.08 28.62
CA ARG A 140 -6.93 6.88 28.95
C ARG A 140 -6.52 7.77 27.80
N SER A 141 -5.88 8.90 28.09
CA SER A 141 -5.21 9.74 27.10
C SER A 141 -3.70 9.49 27.12
N GLY A 142 -3.14 9.03 26.00
CA GLY A 142 -1.71 8.74 25.86
C GLY A 142 -1.23 7.69 26.86
N SER A 143 -0.12 8.00 27.53
CA SER A 143 0.46 7.18 28.61
C SER A 143 -0.14 7.46 30.00
N GLY A 144 -1.25 8.21 30.07
CA GLY A 144 -1.92 8.53 31.32
C GLY A 144 -2.54 7.30 32.02
N LYS A 145 -3.02 7.52 33.25
CA LYS A 145 -3.72 6.49 34.03
C LYS A 145 -5.05 6.10 33.36
N TRP A 146 -5.43 4.84 33.52
CA TRP A 146 -6.75 4.36 33.14
C TRP A 146 -7.80 4.96 34.08
N GLN A 147 -8.88 5.49 33.49
CA GLN A 147 -10.03 6.03 34.21
C GLN A 147 -11.27 5.24 33.83
N ASN A 148 -12.12 4.95 34.82
CA ASN A 148 -13.41 4.31 34.59
C ASN A 148 -14.36 5.34 33.97
N LEU A 149 -14.90 5.02 32.81
CA LEU A 149 -15.91 5.81 32.11
C LEU A 149 -17.32 5.28 32.40
N ALA A 150 -17.46 3.96 32.58
CA ALA A 150 -18.68 3.29 33.00
C ALA A 150 -18.33 1.97 33.71
N ALA A 151 -19.17 1.54 34.66
CA ALA A 151 -19.00 0.33 35.48
C ALA A 151 -20.34 -0.40 35.61
N GLY A 152 -20.33 -1.66 36.07
CA GLY A 152 -21.58 -2.40 36.28
C GLY A 152 -22.31 -2.82 35.01
N LEU A 153 -21.63 -2.90 33.86
CA LEU A 153 -22.28 -3.18 32.57
C LEU A 153 -22.32 -4.69 32.28
N ASP A 154 -23.36 -5.15 31.58
CA ASP A 154 -23.30 -6.45 30.89
C ASP A 154 -22.26 -6.38 29.76
N ARG A 155 -21.62 -7.50 29.45
CA ARG A 155 -20.59 -7.63 28.41
C ARG A 155 -21.07 -7.09 27.07
N LYS A 156 -22.33 -7.38 26.68
CA LYS A 156 -22.90 -6.91 25.40
C LYS A 156 -23.06 -5.40 25.38
N GLU A 157 -23.44 -4.81 26.51
CA GLU A 157 -23.61 -3.37 26.62
C GLU A 157 -22.27 -2.65 26.64
N ALA A 158 -21.28 -3.18 27.38
CA ALA A 158 -19.93 -2.67 27.40
C ALA A 158 -19.28 -2.66 26.00
N SER A 159 -19.46 -3.74 25.21
CA SER A 159 -18.99 -3.79 23.82
C SER A 159 -19.63 -2.72 22.94
N ARG A 160 -20.96 -2.56 23.02
CA ARG A 160 -21.66 -1.51 22.25
C ARG A 160 -21.20 -0.12 22.62
N GLN A 161 -20.94 0.13 23.90
CA GLN A 161 -20.43 1.42 24.36
C GLN A 161 -18.99 1.66 23.87
N LEU A 162 -18.13 0.64 23.89
CA LEU A 162 -16.78 0.72 23.32
C LEU A 162 -16.82 1.05 21.83
N ASP A 163 -17.65 0.36 21.05
CA ASP A 163 -17.80 0.59 19.61
C ASP A 163 -18.27 2.02 19.32
N ARG A 164 -19.31 2.51 20.03
CA ARG A 164 -19.78 3.90 19.92
C ARG A 164 -18.67 4.91 20.22
N VAL A 165 -17.84 4.65 21.23
CA VAL A 165 -16.75 5.55 21.61
C VAL A 165 -15.61 5.53 20.59
N ILE A 166 -15.34 4.38 19.97
CA ILE A 166 -14.37 4.24 18.87
C ILE A 166 -14.90 4.93 17.60
N ASP A 167 -16.16 4.73 17.24
CA ASP A 167 -16.79 5.34 16.07
C ASP A 167 -16.85 6.86 16.18
N ASN A 168 -17.24 7.39 17.36
CA ASN A 168 -17.18 8.83 17.63
C ASN A 168 -15.75 9.39 17.54
N LYS A 169 -14.72 8.59 17.81
CA LYS A 169 -13.32 8.99 17.64
C LYS A 169 -12.90 9.02 16.16
N ILE A 170 -13.38 8.10 15.33
CA ILE A 170 -13.13 8.09 13.88
C ILE A 170 -13.70 9.37 13.22
N LEU A 171 -14.80 9.90 13.76
CA LEU A 171 -15.47 11.12 13.27
C LEU A 171 -14.83 12.45 13.72
N GLY A 172 -13.75 12.41 14.52
CA GLY A 172 -12.89 13.57 14.78
C GLY A 172 -13.06 14.20 16.16
N ALA A 173 -12.11 13.95 17.07
CA ALA A 173 -11.72 14.87 18.16
C ALA A 173 -10.63 14.33 19.12
N THR A 174 -10.18 13.07 19.05
CA THR A 174 -9.30 12.52 20.12
C THR A 174 -8.12 11.68 19.61
N LYS A 175 -7.17 12.33 18.91
CA LYS A 175 -5.85 11.72 18.68
C LYS A 175 -5.22 11.39 20.05
N GLY A 176 -4.90 10.11 20.28
CA GLY A 176 -4.18 9.64 21.47
C GLY A 176 -5.03 9.05 22.60
N ARG A 177 -6.37 9.00 22.53
CA ARG A 177 -7.17 8.26 23.54
C ARG A 177 -7.28 6.77 23.23
N GLN A 178 -7.12 5.93 24.26
CA GLN A 178 -7.27 4.48 24.20
C GLN A 178 -8.40 4.04 25.12
N TYR A 179 -9.14 3.02 24.73
CA TYR A 179 -10.28 2.48 25.46
C TYR A 179 -10.15 0.96 25.59
N ARG A 180 -10.68 0.39 26.67
CA ARG A 180 -10.74 -1.06 26.90
C ARG A 180 -11.92 -1.39 27.79
N ILE A 181 -12.35 -2.65 27.75
CA ILE A 181 -13.32 -3.18 28.72
C ILE A 181 -12.59 -4.17 29.63
N VAL A 182 -12.88 -4.13 30.92
CA VAL A 182 -12.29 -5.02 31.94
C VAL A 182 -13.43 -5.65 32.74
N GLU A 183 -13.31 -6.94 33.07
CA GLU A 183 -14.21 -7.64 34.00
C GLU A 183 -13.89 -7.16 35.44
N GLU A 184 -14.93 -6.80 36.21
CA GLU A 184 -14.78 -6.42 37.63
C GLU A 184 -14.61 -7.64 38.55
#